data_AF-A0A7Y2K7R3-F1
#
_entry.id   AF-A0A7Y2K7R3-F1
#
_cell.length_a   1.000
_cell.length_b   1.000
_cell.length_c   1.000
_cell.angle_alpha   90.00
_cell.angle_beta   90.00
_cell.angle_gamma   90.00
#
_symmetry.space_group_name_H-M   'P 1'
#
loop_
_entity.id
_entity.type
_entity.pdbx_description
1 polymer ?
#
loop_
_entity_poly.entity_id
_entity_poly.type
_entity_poly.pdbx_seq_one_letter_code
_entity_poly.pdbx_strand_id
1 'polypeptide(L)'
;MEKEGSVGINNIERFLGDYALENNFQFKRLTEDTHPEKIAIIGAGPAGLSCAYQLARRGYKVTVFEAFSKPGGMLRYGIPDYRLPAEVLDKEIGRIEEFGVEIKCNHI
;
A
#
# COMPACT_ATOMS: atom_id res chain seq x y z
N MET A 1 -19.23 -8.35 37.78
CA MET A 1 -17.94 -8.16 37.10
C MET A 1 -18.18 -7.14 36.00
N GLU A 2 -17.79 -5.87 36.23
CA GLU A 2 -17.75 -4.89 35.15
C GLU A 2 -16.79 -5.43 34.09
N LYS A 3 -17.28 -5.60 32.87
CA LYS A 3 -16.40 -5.93 31.74
C LYS A 3 -15.66 -4.65 31.40
N GLU A 4 -14.32 -4.66 31.54
CA GLU A 4 -13.48 -3.66 30.89
C GLU A 4 -13.86 -3.59 29.40
N GLY A 5 -13.84 -2.37 28.83
CA GLY A 5 -14.43 -2.08 27.51
C GLY A 5 -13.81 -2.86 26.34
N SER A 6 -14.20 -2.49 25.12
CA SER A 6 -13.66 -3.13 23.91
C SER A 6 -12.14 -2.89 23.75
N VAL A 7 -11.43 -3.87 23.23
CA VAL A 7 -10.01 -3.75 22.89
C VAL A 7 -9.82 -2.71 21.76
N GLY A 8 -8.87 -1.80 21.94
CA GLY A 8 -8.51 -0.77 20.96
C GLY A 8 -7.69 -1.33 19.79
N ILE A 9 -8.30 -2.17 18.95
CA ILE A 9 -7.63 -2.86 17.83
C ILE A 9 -6.96 -1.86 16.88
N ASN A 10 -7.61 -0.74 16.55
CA ASN A 10 -7.07 0.27 15.64
C ASN A 10 -5.76 0.89 16.17
N ASN A 11 -5.66 1.08 17.49
CA ASN A 11 -4.49 1.72 18.10
C ASN A 11 -3.30 0.76 18.08
N ILE A 12 -3.56 -0.53 18.28
CA ILE A 12 -2.55 -1.58 18.17
C ILE A 12 -2.09 -1.71 16.71
N GLU A 13 -3.01 -1.72 15.74
CA GLU A 13 -2.69 -1.79 14.32
C GLU A 13 -1.83 -0.59 13.88
N ARG A 14 -2.20 0.63 14.30
CA ARG A 14 -1.42 1.83 14.02
C ARG A 14 -0.02 1.76 14.62
N PHE A 15 0.09 1.37 15.90
CA PHE A 15 1.37 1.21 16.57
C PHE A 15 2.28 0.20 15.85
N LEU A 16 1.73 -0.94 15.43
CA LEU A 16 2.48 -1.95 14.69
C LEU A 16 2.91 -1.46 13.29
N GLY A 17 2.06 -0.69 12.61
CA GLY A 17 2.39 -0.05 11.34
C GLY A 17 3.55 0.94 11.49
N ASP A 18 3.44 1.87 12.44
CA ASP A 18 4.47 2.86 12.74
C ASP A 18 5.82 2.16 13.07
N TYR A 19 5.79 1.14 13.94
CA TYR A 19 6.97 0.36 14.29
C TYR A 19 7.58 -0.36 13.08
N ALA A 20 6.75 -0.94 12.20
CA ALA A 20 7.21 -1.62 11.00
C ALA A 20 7.90 -0.65 10.01
N LEU A 21 7.39 0.58 9.88
CA LEU A 21 8.01 1.63 9.08
C LEU A 21 9.35 2.07 9.67
N GLU A 22 9.42 2.29 10.99
CA GLU A 22 10.66 2.68 11.68
C GLU A 22 11.76 1.63 11.58
N ASN A 23 11.38 0.35 11.54
CA ASN A 23 12.31 -0.78 11.50
C ASN A 23 12.48 -1.38 10.08
N ASN A 24 12.00 -0.71 9.03
CA ASN A 24 12.15 -1.10 7.62
C ASN A 24 11.71 -2.54 7.31
N PHE A 25 10.55 -2.95 7.83
CA PHE A 25 10.03 -4.30 7.62
C PHE A 25 9.71 -4.55 6.15
N GLN A 26 10.35 -5.58 5.60
CA GLN A 26 10.22 -5.96 4.19
C GLN A 26 9.04 -6.89 3.96
N PHE A 27 8.37 -6.73 2.81
CA PHE A 27 7.32 -7.64 2.38
C PHE A 27 7.90 -8.98 1.93
N LYS A 28 7.11 -10.05 2.13
CA LYS A 28 7.46 -11.41 1.73
C LYS A 28 6.65 -11.84 0.52
N ARG A 29 7.32 -12.43 -0.47
CA ARG A 29 6.67 -13.14 -1.57
C ARG A 29 5.92 -14.36 -1.03
N LEU A 30 4.85 -14.73 -1.73
CA LEU A 30 4.08 -15.96 -1.47
C LEU A 30 4.66 -17.17 -2.20
N THR A 31 5.40 -16.92 -3.29
CA THR A 31 6.05 -17.93 -4.11
C THR A 31 7.36 -17.38 -4.67
N GLU A 32 8.28 -18.27 -5.04
CA GLU A 32 9.49 -17.95 -5.82
C GLU A 32 9.23 -17.96 -7.33
N ASP A 33 8.04 -18.39 -7.75
CA ASP A 33 7.65 -18.41 -9.15
C ASP A 33 7.67 -16.99 -9.74
N THR A 34 8.01 -16.90 -11.03
CA THR A 34 7.88 -15.67 -11.80
C THR A 34 7.08 -15.94 -13.05
N HIS A 35 6.23 -14.98 -13.40
CA HIS A 35 5.32 -15.09 -14.52
C HIS A 35 5.74 -14.13 -15.65
N PRO A 36 5.78 -14.58 -16.91
CA PRO A 36 6.16 -13.73 -18.04
C PRO A 36 5.10 -12.66 -18.37
N GLU A 37 3.85 -12.87 -17.94
CA GLU A 37 2.74 -11.96 -18.15
C GLU A 37 3.00 -10.61 -17.46
N LYS A 38 2.70 -9.53 -18.19
CA LYS A 38 2.76 -8.16 -17.69
C LYS A 38 1.34 -7.68 -17.39
N ILE A 39 1.13 -7.19 -16.18
CA ILE A 39 -0.19 -6.73 -15.73
C ILE A 39 -0.17 -5.21 -15.64
N ALA A 40 -1.16 -4.58 -16.26
CA ALA A 40 -1.44 -3.16 -16.13
C ALA A 40 -2.67 -2.97 -15.21
N ILE A 41 -2.56 -2.07 -14.24
CA ILE A 41 -3.65 -1.68 -13.33
C ILE A 41 -3.93 -0.19 -13.54
N ILE A 42 -5.22 0.16 -13.61
CA ILE A 42 -5.66 1.54 -13.79
C ILE A 42 -6.14 2.11 -12.45
N GLY A 43 -5.48 3.18 -12.00
CA GLY A 43 -5.71 3.88 -10.74
C GLY A 43 -4.84 3.36 -9.59
N ALA A 44 -4.11 4.27 -8.93
CA ALA A 44 -3.30 4.00 -7.75
C ALA A 44 -4.05 4.31 -6.44
N GLY A 45 -5.36 4.03 -6.40
CA GLY A 45 -6.15 4.06 -5.16
C GLY A 45 -5.95 2.79 -4.31
N PRO A 46 -6.67 2.66 -3.17
CA PRO A 46 -6.57 1.49 -2.29
C PRO A 46 -6.72 0.15 -3.01
N ALA A 47 -7.70 0.06 -3.92
CA ALA A 47 -7.98 -1.15 -4.67
C ALA A 47 -6.85 -1.52 -5.64
N GLY A 48 -6.34 -0.53 -6.40
CA GLY A 48 -5.26 -0.75 -7.35
C GLY A 48 -3.95 -1.11 -6.67
N LEU A 49 -3.59 -0.41 -5.58
CA LEU A 49 -2.40 -0.70 -4.79
C LEU A 49 -2.47 -2.09 -4.13
N SER A 50 -3.62 -2.46 -3.55
CA SER A 50 -3.81 -3.79 -2.96
C SER A 50 -3.72 -4.90 -4.01
N CYS A 51 -4.35 -4.71 -5.18
CA CYS A 51 -4.25 -5.64 -6.30
C CYS A 51 -2.79 -5.80 -6.77
N ALA A 52 -2.08 -4.69 -6.95
CA ALA A 52 -0.69 -4.70 -7.38
C ALA A 52 0.22 -5.44 -6.39
N TYR A 53 0.08 -5.15 -5.10
CA TYR A 53 0.80 -5.85 -4.03
C TYR A 53 0.54 -7.36 -4.06
N GLN A 54 -0.72 -7.78 -4.15
CA GLN A 54 -1.08 -9.20 -4.16
C GLN A 54 -0.56 -9.94 -5.39
N LEU A 55 -0.56 -9.31 -6.55
CA LEU A 55 -0.02 -9.88 -7.79
C LEU A 55 1.51 -9.95 -7.78
N ALA A 56 2.18 -8.90 -7.32
CA ALA A 56 3.63 -8.90 -7.13
C ALA A 56 4.07 -10.02 -6.17
N ARG A 57 3.31 -10.27 -5.10
CA ARG A 57 3.60 -11.37 -4.15
C ARG A 57 3.51 -12.74 -4.78
N ARG A 58 2.76 -12.87 -5.88
CA ARG A 58 2.57 -14.10 -6.65
C ARG A 58 3.51 -14.19 -7.85
N GLY A 59 4.47 -13.28 -8.00
CA GLY A 59 5.49 -13.37 -9.05
C GLY A 59 5.16 -12.67 -10.37
N TYR A 60 4.07 -11.89 -10.43
CA TYR A 60 3.72 -11.13 -11.64
C TYR A 60 4.46 -9.80 -11.71
N LYS A 61 4.80 -9.37 -12.93
CA LYS A 61 5.30 -8.01 -13.18
C LYS A 61 4.10 -7.06 -13.35
N VAL A 62 3.98 -6.09 -12.43
CA VAL A 62 2.83 -5.18 -12.37
C VAL A 62 3.26 -3.74 -12.57
N THR A 63 2.52 -3.02 -13.43
CA THR A 63 2.60 -1.57 -13.57
C THR A 63 1.24 -0.94 -13.26
N VAL A 64 1.20 0.04 -12.35
CA VAL A 64 0.02 0.83 -12.01
C VAL A 64 0.10 2.18 -12.73
N PHE A 65 -0.96 2.58 -13.41
CA PHE A 65 -1.08 3.88 -14.07
C PHE A 65 -2.05 4.77 -13.30
N GLU A 66 -1.62 5.97 -12.95
CA GLU A 66 -2.35 6.94 -12.15
C GLU A 66 -2.47 8.28 -12.89
N ALA A 67 -3.69 8.81 -12.95
CA ALA A 67 -4.00 10.06 -13.63
C ALA A 67 -3.44 11.27 -12.85
N PHE A 68 -3.46 11.21 -11.52
CA PHE A 68 -2.95 12.28 -10.67
C PHE A 68 -1.42 12.27 -10.53
N SER A 69 -0.90 13.34 -9.94
CA SER A 69 0.55 13.54 -9.75
C SER A 69 1.17 12.67 -8.68
N LYS A 70 0.37 12.12 -7.76
CA LYS A 70 0.81 11.21 -6.70
C LYS A 70 -0.16 10.04 -6.53
N PRO A 71 0.34 8.84 -6.18
CA PRO A 71 -0.50 7.68 -5.92
C PRO A 71 -1.21 7.78 -4.57
N GLY A 72 -2.29 7.03 -4.38
CA GLY A 72 -3.05 6.94 -3.13
C GLY A 72 -4.55 7.16 -3.32
N GLY A 73 -4.98 7.73 -4.46
CA GLY A 73 -6.39 8.00 -4.76
C GLY A 73 -7.10 8.72 -3.62
N MET A 74 -8.28 8.25 -3.22
CA MET A 74 -9.06 8.86 -2.13
C MET A 74 -8.34 8.90 -0.77
N LEU A 75 -7.36 8.03 -0.51
CA LEU A 75 -6.56 8.11 0.72
C LEU A 75 -5.77 9.41 0.77
N ARG A 76 -5.25 9.86 -0.37
CA ARG A 76 -4.49 11.11 -0.48
C ARG A 76 -5.39 12.31 -0.69
N TYR A 77 -6.33 12.20 -1.62
CA TYR A 77 -7.07 13.35 -2.13
C TYR A 77 -8.41 13.59 -1.40
N GLY A 78 -8.88 12.62 -0.61
CA GLY A 78 -10.17 12.71 0.10
C GLY A 78 -10.08 12.74 1.62
N ILE A 79 -8.99 12.25 2.22
CA ILE A 79 -8.82 12.20 3.67
C ILE A 79 -7.94 13.38 4.12
N PRO A 80 -8.38 14.19 5.10
CA PRO A 80 -7.55 15.26 5.65
C PRO A 80 -6.25 14.75 6.29
N ASP A 81 -5.18 15.52 6.16
CA ASP A 81 -3.83 15.14 6.60
C ASP A 81 -3.73 14.81 8.10
N TYR A 82 -4.48 15.52 8.96
CA TYR A 82 -4.52 15.22 10.39
C TYR A 82 -5.15 13.85 10.74
N ARG A 83 -5.91 13.24 9.80
CA ARG A 83 -6.43 11.87 9.94
C ARG A 83 -5.55 10.84 9.27
N LEU A 84 -4.94 11.18 8.14
CA LEU A 84 -4.03 10.31 7.41
C LEU A 84 -2.88 11.15 6.84
N PRO A 85 -1.76 11.24 7.57
CA PRO A 85 -0.63 12.06 7.14
C PRO A 85 -0.07 11.58 5.80
N ALA A 86 0.16 12.52 4.88
CA ALA A 86 0.68 12.22 3.55
C ALA A 86 2.03 11.50 3.59
N GLU A 87 2.86 11.78 4.58
CA GLU A 87 4.18 11.14 4.77
C GLU A 87 4.07 9.66 5.09
N VAL A 88 3.08 9.26 5.92
CA VAL A 88 2.84 7.85 6.24
C VAL A 88 2.35 7.12 5.00
N LEU A 89 1.45 7.76 4.23
CA LEU A 89 0.97 7.22 2.97
C LEU A 89 2.09 7.07 1.94
N ASP A 90 2.99 8.06 1.82
CA ASP A 90 4.15 8.00 0.93
C ASP A 90 5.07 6.83 1.30
N LYS A 91 5.34 6.61 2.60
CA LYS A 91 6.15 5.47 3.07
C LYS A 91 5.50 4.12 2.77
N GLU A 92 4.21 3.97 3.04
CA GLU A 92 3.51 2.70 2.77
C GLU A 92 3.44 2.38 1.27
N ILE A 93 3.20 3.38 0.42
CA ILE A 93 3.24 3.19 -1.03
C ILE A 93 4.67 2.87 -1.49
N GLY A 94 5.67 3.55 -0.94
CA GLY A 94 7.09 3.27 -1.23
C GLY A 94 7.47 1.82 -0.97
N ARG A 95 6.95 1.20 0.10
CA ARG A 95 7.16 -0.24 0.35
C ARG A 95 6.59 -1.15 -0.73
N ILE A 96 5.48 -0.74 -1.36
CA ILE A 96 4.89 -1.48 -2.49
C ILE A 96 5.78 -1.33 -3.73
N GLU A 97 6.36 -0.16 -3.95
CA GLU A 97 7.32 0.10 -5.04
C GLU A 97 8.63 -0.68 -4.85
N GLU A 98 9.21 -0.63 -3.64
CA GLU A 98 10.40 -1.40 -3.24
C GLU A 98 10.22 -2.91 -3.42
N PHE A 99 9.00 -3.39 -3.24
CA PHE A 99 8.66 -4.79 -3.45
C PHE A 99 8.62 -5.21 -4.93
N GLY A 100 8.63 -4.24 -5.86
CA GLY A 100 8.77 -4.46 -7.29
C GLY A 100 7.55 -4.06 -8.14
N VAL A 101 6.58 -3.34 -7.57
CA VAL A 101 5.48 -2.74 -8.34
C VAL A 101 5.96 -1.42 -8.96
N GLU A 102 5.75 -1.25 -10.26
CA GLU A 102 6.04 0.03 -10.93
C GLU A 102 4.80 0.93 -10.89
N ILE A 103 4.93 2.18 -10.43
CA ILE A 103 3.82 3.15 -10.41
C ILE A 103 4.15 4.33 -11.33
N LYS A 104 3.27 4.62 -12.29
CA LYS A 104 3.40 5.73 -13.24
C LYS A 104 2.30 6.75 -13.00
N CYS A 105 2.67 7.89 -12.45
CA CYS A 105 1.78 9.03 -12.22
C CYS A 105 1.69 9.94 -13.46
N ASN A 106 0.66 10.78 -13.52
CA ASN A 106 0.34 11.63 -14.68
C ASN A 106 0.20 10.83 -15.99
N HIS A 107 -0.36 9.64 -15.91
CA HIS A 107 -0.66 8.79 -17.05
C HIS A 107 -2.16 8.47 -17.02
N ILE A 108 -2.82 8.68 -18.17
CA ILE A 108 -4.28 8.70 -18.39
C ILE A 108 -4.88 10.10 -18.27
#